data_AF-Q39504-F1
#
_entry.id   AF-Q39504-F1
#
_cell.length_a   1.000
_cell.length_b   1.000
_cell.length_c   1.000
_cell.angle_alpha   90.00
_cell.angle_beta   90.00
_cell.angle_gamma   90.00
#
_symmetry.space_group_name_H-M   'P 1'
#
loop_
_entity.id
_entity.type
_entity.pdbx_description
1 polymer ?
#
loop_
_entity_poly.entity_id
_entity_poly.type
_entity_poly.pdbx_seq_one_letter_code
_entity_poly.pdbx_strand_id
1 'polypeptide(L)'
;MHPNKLTFESENLQVDYISFKFQKLENSTQRKIADYLFKLGFNSYKESGKLTKPIKESILVSSKNKFEVCFVGDNPYWDGTLLHFSGLNASRFYFFSKEQIIDWTIFSSAVLSRFDLYFERNYKTADKISGREFLQNCQKNLKQTNKNSSLEKNRKGWILKIGNRKSNHYFRIYETKNSLRFEHEMKGKVLQQYHLLLVENRFEEFEQKLSYQFFISFGKFLSLQFSYLDWLVLKLRPIRKQTFLQSALNSDYIKSEILMTTRSFVMLLQFLTYAQHLDFEIESLGGVPYRQVTFKVRDFLEFQNPTIKSTNHYQLEKIKKFLQQLQTGVFLTSFDDTHFQSLVAIPQVKLEKSSKQKYWIARVWLIDELFYYNYPFYLPNIFQTKLTKDKLEVRFKFIQVFTSVNIEKVFFIQEFLSSYSSVISNQRKNNIKKYFIQLVQLFKEHDLIEDNYKIISNGHYYFTKEFNTHDISEGFVIYEKLSI
;
A
#
# COMPACT_ATOMS: atom_id res chain seq x y z
N MET A 1 14.85 -10.10 -7.16
CA MET A 1 13.68 -10.06 -6.26
C MET A 1 12.41 -9.90 -7.09
N HIS A 2 11.36 -10.65 -6.74
CA HIS A 2 10.06 -10.61 -7.41
C HIS A 2 9.26 -9.35 -7.01
N PRO A 3 8.38 -8.82 -7.88
CA PRO A 3 7.45 -7.75 -7.50
C PRO A 3 6.72 -8.14 -6.20
N ASN A 4 6.64 -7.22 -5.23
CA ASN A 4 6.02 -7.39 -3.90
C ASN A 4 4.97 -8.51 -3.89
N LYS A 5 5.33 -9.69 -3.37
CA LYS A 5 4.40 -10.81 -3.22
C LYS A 5 3.39 -10.42 -2.13
N LEU A 6 2.19 -10.02 -2.53
CA LEU A 6 1.10 -9.68 -1.61
C LEU A 6 0.53 -10.99 -1.05
N THR A 7 1.01 -11.42 0.11
CA THR A 7 0.43 -12.57 0.83
C THR A 7 -0.66 -12.10 1.78
N PHE A 8 -1.61 -12.95 2.16
CA PHE A 8 -2.63 -12.53 3.14
C PHE A 8 -2.00 -12.08 4.46
N GLU A 9 -0.92 -12.75 4.87
CA GLU A 9 -0.17 -12.43 6.08
C GLU A 9 0.52 -11.05 6.00
N SER A 10 1.33 -10.80 4.96
CA SER A 10 2.00 -9.51 4.76
C SER A 10 1.02 -8.33 4.61
N GLU A 11 -0.21 -8.64 4.18
CA GLU A 11 -1.28 -7.69 3.95
C GLU A 11 -2.25 -7.54 5.12
N ASN A 12 -2.08 -8.31 6.21
CA ASN A 12 -3.01 -8.40 7.35
C ASN A 12 -4.46 -8.72 6.93
N LEU A 13 -4.62 -9.51 5.87
CA LEU A 13 -5.90 -10.04 5.42
C LEU A 13 -6.16 -11.38 6.10
N GLN A 14 -7.39 -11.60 6.54
CA GLN A 14 -7.80 -12.82 7.21
C GLN A 14 -8.98 -13.46 6.49
N VAL A 15 -8.94 -14.80 6.39
CA VAL A 15 -10.02 -15.59 5.81
C VAL A 15 -11.14 -15.77 6.83
N ASP A 16 -12.35 -15.35 6.48
CA ASP A 16 -13.54 -15.42 7.35
C ASP A 16 -14.56 -16.45 6.89
N TYR A 17 -14.53 -16.84 5.63
CA TYR A 17 -15.49 -17.80 5.11
C TYR A 17 -14.94 -18.52 3.89
N ILE A 18 -15.13 -19.83 3.85
CA ILE A 18 -14.86 -20.66 2.67
C ILE A 18 -16.06 -21.57 2.46
N SER A 19 -16.54 -21.69 1.24
CA SER A 19 -17.47 -22.78 0.90
C SER A 19 -17.17 -23.43 -0.42
N PHE A 20 -17.47 -24.72 -0.48
CA PHE A 20 -17.41 -25.54 -1.68
C PHE A 20 -18.80 -26.02 -2.08
N LYS A 21 -19.06 -26.06 -3.37
CA LYS A 21 -20.28 -26.61 -3.98
C LYS A 21 -20.01 -28.01 -4.48
N PHE A 22 -20.91 -28.93 -4.13
CA PHE A 22 -21.01 -30.25 -4.70
C PHE A 22 -22.32 -30.34 -5.49
N GLN A 23 -22.24 -30.54 -6.81
CA GLN A 23 -23.44 -30.66 -7.65
C GLN A 23 -24.25 -31.92 -7.30
N LYS A 24 -23.56 -33.00 -6.98
CA LYS A 24 -24.13 -34.20 -6.36
C LYS A 24 -23.14 -34.67 -5.30
N LEU A 25 -23.62 -34.87 -4.08
CA LEU A 25 -22.82 -35.41 -2.99
C LEU A 25 -23.51 -36.65 -2.46
N GLU A 26 -22.98 -37.82 -2.81
CA GLU A 26 -23.48 -39.09 -2.27
C GLU A 26 -23.20 -39.17 -0.76
N ASN A 27 -24.08 -39.84 -0.02
CA ASN A 27 -23.94 -40.03 1.43
C ASN A 27 -22.60 -40.71 1.80
N SER A 28 -22.11 -41.62 0.95
CA SER A 28 -20.82 -42.30 1.09
C SER A 28 -19.66 -41.29 1.05
N THR A 29 -19.67 -40.40 0.05
CA THR A 29 -18.67 -39.33 -0.12
C THR A 29 -18.77 -38.29 0.97
N GLN A 30 -19.99 -37.88 1.37
CA GLN A 30 -20.21 -36.99 2.51
C GLN A 30 -19.59 -37.56 3.79
N ARG A 31 -19.79 -38.86 4.07
CA ARG A 31 -19.22 -39.53 5.24
C ARG A 31 -17.70 -39.58 5.16
N LYS A 32 -17.11 -39.89 4.00
CA LYS A 32 -15.65 -39.85 3.78
C LYS A 32 -15.07 -38.46 4.08
N ILE A 33 -15.69 -37.39 3.59
CA ILE A 33 -15.27 -36.01 3.88
C ILE A 33 -15.38 -35.72 5.38
N ALA A 34 -16.49 -36.10 6.02
CA ALA A 34 -16.71 -35.88 7.45
C ALA A 34 -15.67 -36.63 8.30
N ASP A 35 -15.38 -37.90 8.00
CA ASP A 35 -14.37 -38.71 8.71
C ASP A 35 -12.96 -38.11 8.54
N TYR A 36 -12.65 -37.61 7.34
CA TYR A 36 -11.39 -36.94 7.06
C TYR A 36 -11.24 -35.65 7.87
N LEU A 37 -12.23 -34.76 7.80
CA LEU A 37 -12.22 -33.49 8.53
C LEU A 37 -12.26 -33.70 10.05
N PHE A 38 -12.89 -34.77 10.52
CA PHE A 38 -12.89 -35.13 11.94
C PHE A 38 -11.49 -35.44 12.48
N LYS A 39 -10.65 -36.13 11.69
CA LYS A 39 -9.24 -36.36 12.03
C LYS A 39 -8.43 -35.06 12.09
N LEU A 40 -8.84 -34.05 11.33
CA LEU A 40 -8.26 -32.70 11.37
C LEU A 40 -8.84 -31.81 12.49
N GLY A 41 -9.75 -32.34 13.31
CA GLY A 41 -10.31 -31.66 14.48
C GLY A 41 -11.60 -30.89 14.22
N PHE A 42 -12.32 -31.18 13.12
CA PHE A 42 -13.62 -30.59 12.81
C PHE A 42 -14.79 -31.50 13.20
N ASN A 43 -15.76 -30.94 13.91
CA ASN A 43 -17.08 -31.53 14.09
C ASN A 43 -17.93 -31.25 12.84
N SER A 44 -18.56 -32.29 12.29
CA SER A 44 -19.37 -32.19 11.09
C SER A 44 -20.85 -32.18 11.41
N TYR A 45 -21.58 -31.22 10.83
CA TYR A 45 -23.03 -31.05 10.96
C TYR A 45 -23.70 -31.03 9.60
N LYS A 46 -25.00 -31.29 9.55
CA LYS A 46 -25.84 -31.02 8.38
C LYS A 46 -26.97 -30.07 8.75
N GLU A 47 -27.40 -29.26 7.79
CA GLU A 47 -28.52 -28.35 7.97
C GLU A 47 -29.28 -28.13 6.65
N SER A 48 -30.54 -27.70 6.72
CA SER A 48 -31.38 -27.46 5.55
C SER A 48 -31.31 -26.01 5.10
N GLY A 49 -30.89 -25.76 3.86
CA GLY A 49 -30.80 -24.41 3.27
C GLY A 49 -32.16 -23.73 3.01
N LYS A 50 -33.29 -24.47 3.09
CA LYS A 50 -34.66 -23.93 2.95
C LYS A 50 -35.14 -23.19 4.19
N LEU A 51 -34.60 -23.50 5.37
CA LEU A 51 -35.09 -22.97 6.63
C LEU A 51 -34.42 -21.63 6.97
N THR A 52 -35.19 -20.66 7.46
CA THR A 52 -34.68 -19.36 7.93
C THR A 52 -33.86 -19.47 9.21
N LYS A 53 -34.11 -20.51 10.02
CA LYS A 53 -33.34 -20.90 11.20
C LYS A 53 -33.14 -22.42 11.18
N PRO A 54 -32.16 -22.92 10.40
CA PRO A 54 -31.99 -24.34 10.25
C PRO A 54 -31.44 -24.97 11.54
N ILE A 55 -31.90 -26.18 11.83
CA ILE A 55 -31.40 -26.98 12.96
C ILE A 55 -30.15 -27.72 12.47
N LYS A 56 -29.05 -27.56 13.20
CA LYS A 56 -27.81 -28.32 12.96
C LYS A 56 -27.97 -29.73 13.51
N GLU A 57 -27.91 -30.72 12.63
CA GLU A 57 -27.89 -32.13 13.02
C GLU A 57 -26.46 -32.64 12.97
N SER A 58 -26.01 -33.27 14.05
CA SER A 58 -24.66 -33.86 14.12
C SER A 58 -24.50 -35.01 13.13
N ILE A 59 -23.44 -34.99 12.34
CA ILE A 59 -23.00 -36.13 11.51
C ILE A 59 -21.94 -36.91 12.28
N LEU A 60 -20.88 -36.22 12.71
CA LEU A 60 -19.74 -36.80 13.42
C LEU A 60 -19.11 -35.72 14.31
N VAL A 61 -19.18 -35.93 15.63
CA VAL A 61 -18.81 -34.91 16.61
C VAL A 61 -18.04 -35.50 17.80
N SER A 62 -17.15 -34.71 18.38
CA SER A 62 -16.43 -35.02 19.62
C SER A 62 -16.20 -33.74 20.42
N SER A 63 -16.25 -33.85 21.74
CA SER A 63 -15.88 -32.76 22.65
C SER A 63 -14.40 -32.38 22.58
N LYS A 64 -13.55 -33.24 22.01
CA LYS A 64 -12.12 -32.95 21.80
C LYS A 64 -11.86 -32.04 20.60
N ASN A 65 -12.78 -32.02 19.63
CA ASN A 65 -12.66 -31.22 18.42
C ASN A 65 -13.07 -29.77 18.69
N LYS A 66 -12.29 -28.83 18.16
CA LYS A 66 -12.43 -27.39 18.44
C LYS A 66 -13.04 -26.60 17.28
N PHE A 67 -13.16 -27.21 16.12
CA PHE A 67 -13.64 -26.57 14.90
C PHE A 67 -14.91 -27.26 14.41
N GLU A 68 -15.66 -26.58 13.56
CA GLU A 68 -16.90 -27.08 12.99
C GLU A 68 -16.95 -26.87 11.47
N VAL A 69 -17.65 -27.78 10.80
CA VAL A 69 -18.00 -27.69 9.39
C VAL A 69 -19.46 -28.10 9.21
N CYS A 70 -20.15 -27.47 8.27
CA CYS A 70 -21.55 -27.79 8.01
C CYS A 70 -21.79 -28.12 6.53
N PHE A 71 -22.59 -29.17 6.30
CA PHE A 71 -23.12 -29.60 5.02
C PHE A 71 -24.55 -29.06 4.88
N VAL A 72 -24.75 -28.08 3.99
CA VAL A 72 -26.05 -27.47 3.74
C VAL A 72 -26.67 -28.11 2.50
N GLY A 73 -27.66 -28.97 2.73
CA GLY A 73 -28.48 -29.59 1.69
C GLY A 73 -29.79 -28.83 1.47
N ASP A 74 -30.67 -29.38 0.63
CA ASP A 74 -32.04 -28.87 0.41
C ASP A 74 -32.11 -27.38 0.09
N ASN A 75 -31.24 -26.89 -0.79
CA ASN A 75 -31.20 -25.47 -1.12
C ASN A 75 -32.43 -25.07 -1.97
N PRO A 76 -33.07 -23.91 -1.73
CA PRO A 76 -34.33 -23.54 -2.40
C PRO A 76 -34.22 -23.24 -3.90
N TYR A 77 -33.01 -22.98 -4.40
CA TYR A 77 -32.78 -22.53 -5.79
C TYR A 77 -31.76 -23.39 -6.55
N TRP A 78 -31.22 -24.44 -5.92
CA TRP A 78 -30.17 -25.28 -6.49
C TRP A 78 -30.19 -26.66 -5.84
N ASP A 79 -30.25 -27.71 -6.66
CA ASP A 79 -30.17 -29.08 -6.17
C ASP A 79 -28.70 -29.49 -6.04
N GLY A 80 -28.17 -29.39 -4.82
CA GLY A 80 -26.78 -29.68 -4.49
C GLY A 80 -26.45 -29.37 -3.03
N THR A 81 -25.23 -29.69 -2.61
CA THR A 81 -24.76 -29.54 -1.22
C THR A 81 -23.66 -28.48 -1.12
N LEU A 82 -23.78 -27.57 -0.16
CA LEU A 82 -22.70 -26.66 0.22
C LEU A 82 -21.95 -27.22 1.42
N LEU A 83 -20.64 -27.34 1.30
CA LEU A 83 -19.77 -27.50 2.46
C LEU A 83 -19.23 -26.13 2.83
N HIS A 84 -19.51 -25.62 4.03
CA HIS A 84 -19.02 -24.31 4.43
C HIS A 84 -18.33 -24.28 5.79
N PHE A 85 -17.31 -23.44 5.83
CA PHE A 85 -16.50 -23.10 6.99
C PHE A 85 -16.71 -21.60 7.24
N SER A 86 -16.97 -21.21 8.49
CA SER A 86 -17.22 -19.81 8.85
C SER A 86 -16.34 -19.35 10.02
N GLY A 87 -15.96 -18.08 10.00
CA GLY A 87 -15.05 -17.46 10.95
C GLY A 87 -13.78 -18.27 11.13
N LEU A 88 -13.45 -18.56 12.39
CA LEU A 88 -12.26 -19.33 12.78
C LEU A 88 -12.14 -20.70 12.09
N ASN A 89 -13.27 -21.34 11.75
CA ASN A 89 -13.25 -22.63 11.05
C ASN A 89 -12.69 -22.48 9.62
N ALA A 90 -13.02 -21.36 8.95
CA ALA A 90 -12.51 -21.05 7.62
C ALA A 90 -11.01 -20.74 7.67
N SER A 91 -10.60 -19.92 8.63
CA SER A 91 -9.18 -19.59 8.85
C SER A 91 -8.35 -20.85 9.12
N ARG A 92 -8.88 -21.79 9.92
CA ARG A 92 -8.19 -23.05 10.22
C ARG A 92 -8.11 -23.99 9.01
N PHE A 93 -9.20 -24.13 8.26
CA PHE A 93 -9.20 -24.95 7.05
C PHE A 93 -8.22 -24.39 6.02
N TYR A 94 -8.19 -23.06 5.84
CA TYR A 94 -7.24 -22.39 4.96
C TYR A 94 -5.80 -22.61 5.41
N PHE A 95 -5.51 -22.50 6.72
CA PHE A 95 -4.20 -22.81 7.27
C PHE A 95 -3.77 -24.24 6.91
N PHE A 96 -4.62 -25.25 7.12
CA PHE A 96 -4.30 -26.62 6.71
C PHE A 96 -4.10 -26.77 5.20
N SER A 97 -4.83 -25.99 4.40
CA SER A 97 -4.64 -25.97 2.95
C SER A 97 -3.23 -25.46 2.59
N LYS A 98 -2.81 -24.33 3.19
CA LYS A 98 -1.49 -23.71 2.98
C LYS A 98 -0.33 -24.61 3.41
N GLU A 99 -0.51 -25.33 4.52
CA GLU A 99 0.44 -26.34 5.02
C GLU A 99 0.41 -27.65 4.21
N GLN A 100 -0.35 -27.71 3.10
CA GLN A 100 -0.51 -28.89 2.24
C GLN A 100 -1.00 -30.15 2.99
N ILE A 101 -1.72 -29.95 4.10
CA ILE A 101 -2.32 -31.03 4.90
C ILE A 101 -3.62 -31.52 4.24
N ILE A 102 -4.30 -30.65 3.48
CA ILE A 102 -5.55 -30.97 2.79
C ILE A 102 -5.27 -31.86 1.57
N ASP A 103 -5.85 -33.07 1.61
CA ASP A 103 -5.90 -33.97 0.46
C ASP A 103 -7.07 -33.57 -0.44
N TRP A 104 -6.75 -32.82 -1.51
CA TRP A 104 -7.74 -32.35 -2.47
C TRP A 104 -8.46 -33.46 -3.24
N THR A 105 -7.94 -34.70 -3.28
CA THR A 105 -8.62 -35.81 -3.96
C THR A 105 -9.94 -36.19 -3.27
N ILE A 106 -10.02 -35.99 -1.95
CA ILE A 106 -11.23 -36.16 -1.14
C ILE A 106 -12.31 -35.12 -1.53
N PHE A 107 -11.88 -33.98 -2.06
CA PHE A 107 -12.72 -32.87 -2.52
C PHE A 107 -12.77 -32.77 -4.05
N SER A 108 -12.44 -33.83 -4.78
CA SER A 108 -12.29 -33.80 -6.25
C SER A 108 -13.52 -33.29 -7.03
N SER A 109 -14.73 -33.50 -6.51
CA SER A 109 -15.97 -32.98 -7.12
C SER A 109 -16.41 -31.62 -6.58
N ALA A 110 -15.63 -31.01 -5.69
CA ALA A 110 -15.96 -29.79 -4.97
C ALA A 110 -15.46 -28.56 -5.74
N VAL A 111 -16.32 -27.57 -5.94
CA VAL A 111 -15.94 -26.31 -6.60
C VAL A 111 -15.97 -25.17 -5.59
N LEU A 112 -14.88 -24.39 -5.51
CA LEU A 112 -14.83 -23.21 -4.65
C LEU A 112 -15.96 -22.23 -5.03
N SER A 113 -16.80 -21.88 -4.06
CA SER A 113 -18.07 -21.20 -4.32
C SER A 113 -18.22 -19.86 -3.62
N ARG A 114 -17.61 -19.70 -2.45
CA ARG A 114 -17.49 -18.45 -1.71
C ARG A 114 -16.16 -18.39 -0.99
N PHE A 115 -15.57 -17.21 -0.95
CA PHE A 115 -14.37 -16.92 -0.21
C PHE A 115 -14.49 -15.49 0.32
N ASP A 116 -14.45 -15.34 1.64
CA ASP A 116 -14.54 -14.02 2.27
C ASP A 116 -13.20 -13.68 2.93
N LEU A 117 -12.74 -12.48 2.64
CA LEU A 117 -11.58 -11.87 3.29
C LEU A 117 -12.03 -10.70 4.15
N TYR A 118 -11.36 -10.45 5.26
CA TYR A 118 -11.43 -9.16 5.93
C TYR A 118 -10.07 -8.55 6.25
N PHE A 119 -10.10 -7.23 6.38
CA PHE A 119 -9.07 -6.41 7.00
C PHE A 119 -9.65 -5.75 8.25
N GLU A 120 -8.91 -5.74 9.35
CA GLU A 120 -9.33 -5.10 10.59
C GLU A 120 -8.46 -3.88 10.89
N ARG A 121 -9.10 -2.70 11.00
CA ARG A 121 -8.44 -1.43 11.24
C ARG A 121 -8.81 -0.89 12.62
N ASN A 122 -7.86 -0.93 13.55
CA ASN A 122 -8.05 -0.34 14.88
C ASN A 122 -8.33 1.17 14.81
N TYR A 123 -9.08 1.68 15.78
CA TYR A 123 -9.24 3.12 15.97
C TYR A 123 -7.90 3.78 16.33
N LYS A 124 -7.68 4.99 15.81
CA LYS A 124 -6.49 5.79 16.09
C LYS A 124 -6.90 7.09 16.76
N THR A 125 -6.08 7.59 17.67
CA THR A 125 -6.30 8.90 18.31
C THR A 125 -6.32 10.05 17.32
N ALA A 126 -5.63 9.91 16.19
CA ALA A 126 -5.60 10.89 15.09
C ALA A 126 -6.82 10.84 14.16
N ASP A 127 -7.82 9.99 14.41
CA ASP A 127 -9.02 9.93 13.57
C ASP A 127 -9.86 11.19 13.73
N LYS A 128 -10.04 11.92 12.61
CA LYS A 128 -10.75 13.21 12.59
C LYS A 128 -12.25 13.11 12.88
N ILE A 129 -12.85 11.93 12.67
CA ILE A 129 -14.28 11.67 12.82
C ILE A 129 -14.51 10.31 13.50
N SER A 130 -15.72 10.11 14.03
CA SER A 130 -16.10 8.81 14.61
C SER A 130 -16.30 7.73 13.55
N GLY A 131 -16.17 6.45 13.92
CA GLY A 131 -16.42 5.32 13.01
C GLY A 131 -17.83 5.35 12.42
N ARG A 132 -18.84 5.67 13.25
CA ARG A 132 -20.22 5.90 12.81
C ARG A 132 -20.33 6.99 11.74
N GLU A 133 -19.73 8.15 11.97
CA GLU A 133 -19.78 9.27 11.04
C GLU A 133 -19.07 8.91 9.72
N PHE A 134 -17.95 8.18 9.79
CA PHE A 134 -17.29 7.61 8.61
C PHE A 134 -18.23 6.71 7.80
N LEU A 135 -18.95 5.77 8.45
CA LEU A 135 -19.89 4.88 7.76
C LEU A 135 -21.06 5.65 7.12
N GLN A 136 -21.59 6.68 7.80
CA GLN A 136 -22.64 7.55 7.26
C GLN A 136 -22.17 8.32 6.03
N ASN A 137 -20.97 8.88 6.09
CA ASN A 137 -20.36 9.59 4.96
C ASN A 137 -20.08 8.65 3.78
N CYS A 138 -19.59 7.44 4.04
CA CYS A 138 -19.44 6.41 3.00
C CYS A 138 -20.77 6.08 2.33
N GLN A 139 -21.84 5.86 3.10
CA GLN A 139 -23.16 5.60 2.55
C GLN A 139 -23.66 6.76 1.67
N LYS A 140 -23.46 8.00 2.10
CA LYS A 140 -23.84 9.20 1.33
C LYS A 140 -23.12 9.23 -0.02
N ASN A 141 -21.81 8.99 -0.04
CA ASN A 141 -21.01 8.96 -1.27
C ASN A 141 -21.42 7.81 -2.21
N LEU A 142 -21.75 6.64 -1.66
CA LEU A 142 -22.24 5.50 -2.45
C LEU A 142 -23.60 5.77 -3.09
N LYS A 143 -24.51 6.45 -2.37
CA LYS A 143 -25.81 6.85 -2.93
C LYS A 143 -25.67 7.86 -4.07
N GLN A 144 -24.71 8.80 -3.98
CA GLN A 144 -24.43 9.75 -5.05
C GLN A 144 -23.94 9.07 -6.34
N THR A 145 -23.32 7.89 -6.24
CA THR A 145 -22.84 7.10 -7.39
C THR A 145 -23.81 5.98 -7.79
N ASN A 146 -25.07 6.05 -7.36
CA ASN A 146 -26.12 5.05 -7.60
C ASN A 146 -25.73 3.62 -7.18
N LYS A 147 -24.83 3.47 -6.20
CA LYS A 147 -24.46 2.17 -5.66
C LYS A 147 -25.44 1.77 -4.55
N ASN A 148 -25.94 0.54 -4.66
CA ASN A 148 -26.81 -0.03 -3.63
C ASN A 148 -26.03 -0.16 -2.32
N SER A 149 -26.52 0.50 -1.27
CA SER A 149 -25.92 0.45 0.06
C SER A 149 -26.97 0.62 1.15
N SER A 150 -26.81 -0.12 2.25
CA SER A 150 -27.64 0.02 3.45
C SER A 150 -26.77 0.19 4.70
N LEU A 151 -27.20 1.07 5.60
CA LEU A 151 -26.55 1.30 6.88
C LEU A 151 -27.54 0.92 7.97
N GLU A 152 -27.17 -0.03 8.80
CA GLU A 152 -28.02 -0.59 9.85
C GLU A 152 -27.27 -0.56 11.19
N LYS A 153 -28.00 -0.42 12.29
CA LYS A 153 -27.47 -0.60 13.64
C LYS A 153 -27.97 -1.93 14.18
N ASN A 154 -27.05 -2.80 14.61
CA ASN A 154 -27.38 -4.06 15.29
C ASN A 154 -26.82 -4.06 16.72
N ARG A 155 -26.94 -5.19 17.43
CA ARG A 155 -26.45 -5.34 18.80
C ARG A 155 -24.93 -5.19 18.95
N LYS A 156 -24.16 -5.41 17.87
CA LYS A 156 -22.70 -5.33 17.82
C LYS A 156 -22.18 -3.97 17.39
N GLY A 157 -23.02 -3.13 16.78
CA GLY A 157 -22.64 -1.79 16.30
C GLY A 157 -23.28 -1.44 14.96
N TRP A 158 -22.77 -0.40 14.33
CA TRP A 158 -23.16 0.00 12.98
C TRP A 158 -22.51 -0.90 11.93
N ILE A 159 -23.28 -1.22 10.87
CA ILE A 159 -22.82 -1.99 9.71
C ILE A 159 -23.31 -1.32 8.42
N LEU A 160 -22.35 -0.96 7.58
CA LEU A 160 -22.57 -0.57 6.18
C LEU A 160 -22.45 -1.81 5.30
N LYS A 161 -23.47 -2.07 4.50
CA LYS A 161 -23.51 -3.11 3.47
C LYS A 161 -23.47 -2.45 2.10
N ILE A 162 -22.66 -2.97 1.19
CA ILE A 162 -22.51 -2.43 -0.17
C ILE A 162 -22.74 -3.55 -1.18
N GLY A 163 -23.62 -3.29 -2.15
CA GLY A 163 -24.03 -4.25 -3.16
C GLY A 163 -25.19 -5.16 -2.72
N ASN A 164 -25.39 -6.24 -3.47
CA ASN A 164 -26.41 -7.24 -3.20
C ASN A 164 -25.76 -8.57 -2.81
N ARG A 165 -26.20 -9.19 -1.72
CA ARG A 165 -25.65 -10.47 -1.22
C ARG A 165 -25.79 -11.63 -2.22
N LYS A 166 -26.72 -11.54 -3.17
CA LYS A 166 -26.88 -12.53 -4.26
C LYS A 166 -25.86 -12.36 -5.39
N SER A 167 -25.16 -11.23 -5.45
CA SER A 167 -24.17 -10.96 -6.50
C SER A 167 -22.82 -11.61 -6.20
N ASN A 168 -21.90 -11.55 -7.17
CA ASN A 168 -20.55 -12.11 -7.04
C ASN A 168 -19.66 -11.35 -6.05
N HIS A 169 -20.03 -10.12 -5.71
CA HIS A 169 -19.27 -9.28 -4.79
C HIS A 169 -20.21 -8.60 -3.80
N TYR A 170 -19.94 -8.78 -2.52
CA TYR A 170 -20.69 -8.14 -1.47
C TYR A 170 -19.72 -7.64 -0.41
N PHE A 171 -19.94 -6.42 0.07
CA PHE A 171 -19.00 -5.79 1.01
C PHE A 171 -19.72 -5.41 2.28
N ARG A 172 -19.01 -5.52 3.39
CA ARG A 172 -19.47 -5.10 4.71
C ARG A 172 -18.38 -4.28 5.38
N ILE A 173 -18.76 -3.18 6.00
CA ILE A 173 -17.89 -2.40 6.87
C ILE A 173 -18.64 -2.24 8.18
N TYR A 174 -18.09 -2.75 9.27
CA TYR A 174 -18.80 -2.77 10.55
C TYR A 174 -17.89 -2.50 11.74
N GLU A 175 -18.51 -1.93 12.76
CA GLU A 175 -17.86 -1.68 14.05
C GLU A 175 -17.64 -3.00 14.79
N THR A 176 -16.45 -3.12 15.37
CA THR A 176 -16.16 -4.05 16.46
C THR A 176 -15.92 -3.25 17.75
N LYS A 177 -15.45 -3.90 18.82
CA LYS A 177 -15.16 -3.24 20.10
C LYS A 177 -14.24 -2.03 19.95
N ASN A 178 -13.14 -2.17 19.21
CA ASN A 178 -12.07 -1.15 19.11
C ASN A 178 -11.56 -0.93 17.67
N SER A 179 -12.31 -1.37 16.67
CA SER A 179 -11.88 -1.34 15.27
C SER A 179 -13.07 -1.21 14.31
N LEU A 180 -12.75 -0.92 13.05
CA LEU A 180 -13.64 -1.19 11.92
C LEU A 180 -13.12 -2.40 11.15
N ARG A 181 -14.02 -3.32 10.81
CA ARG A 181 -13.71 -4.45 9.94
C ARG A 181 -14.26 -4.22 8.54
N PHE A 182 -13.39 -4.37 7.55
CA PHE A 182 -13.69 -4.28 6.13
C PHE A 182 -13.69 -5.67 5.55
N GLU A 183 -14.83 -6.15 5.09
CA GLU A 183 -15.01 -7.52 4.63
C GLU A 183 -15.51 -7.54 3.18
N HIS A 184 -14.91 -8.41 2.39
CA HIS A 184 -15.23 -8.64 0.99
C HIS A 184 -15.62 -10.11 0.78
N GLU A 185 -16.90 -10.33 0.52
CA GLU A 185 -17.49 -11.61 0.16
C GLU A 185 -17.46 -11.79 -1.37
N MET A 186 -16.68 -12.78 -1.83
CA MET A 186 -16.50 -13.11 -3.24
C MET A 186 -17.21 -14.42 -3.57
N LYS A 187 -17.88 -14.49 -4.74
CA LYS A 187 -18.66 -15.66 -5.18
C LYS A 187 -18.61 -15.86 -6.69
N GLY A 188 -19.05 -17.05 -7.10
CA GLY A 188 -19.43 -17.32 -8.49
C GLY A 188 -18.24 -17.31 -9.44
N LYS A 189 -18.44 -16.75 -10.65
CA LYS A 189 -17.42 -16.77 -11.73
C LYS A 189 -16.07 -16.19 -11.32
N VAL A 190 -16.07 -15.23 -10.40
CA VAL A 190 -14.83 -14.62 -9.89
C VAL A 190 -13.93 -15.65 -9.21
N LEU A 191 -14.52 -16.63 -8.50
CA LEU A 191 -13.75 -17.66 -7.79
C LEU A 191 -13.37 -18.85 -8.67
N GLN A 192 -14.00 -19.02 -9.83
CA GLN A 192 -13.68 -20.14 -10.73
C GLN A 192 -12.22 -20.11 -11.19
N GLN A 193 -11.70 -18.91 -11.52
CA GLN A 193 -10.29 -18.74 -11.90
C GLN A 193 -9.30 -18.94 -10.73
N TYR A 194 -9.77 -18.89 -9.48
CA TYR A 194 -8.95 -19.08 -8.28
C TYR A 194 -9.03 -20.50 -7.73
N HIS A 195 -10.04 -21.28 -8.13
CA HIS A 195 -10.22 -22.64 -7.68
C HIS A 195 -9.01 -23.52 -8.02
N LEU A 196 -8.51 -23.47 -9.26
CA LEU A 196 -7.33 -24.23 -9.68
C LEU A 196 -6.10 -23.86 -8.86
N LEU A 197 -5.86 -22.56 -8.63
CA LEU A 197 -4.73 -22.12 -7.82
C LEU A 197 -4.79 -22.67 -6.39
N LEU A 198 -5.99 -22.78 -5.81
CA LEU A 198 -6.19 -23.34 -4.48
C LEU A 198 -5.90 -24.85 -4.43
N VAL A 199 -6.46 -25.63 -5.36
CA VAL A 199 -6.33 -27.11 -5.34
C VAL A 199 -4.98 -27.61 -5.85
N GLU A 200 -4.27 -26.81 -6.66
CA GLU A 200 -2.90 -27.08 -7.10
C GLU A 200 -1.84 -26.56 -6.10
N ASN A 201 -2.27 -26.10 -4.92
CA ASN A 201 -1.41 -25.54 -3.87
C ASN A 201 -0.55 -24.34 -4.34
N ARG A 202 -1.03 -23.57 -5.33
CA ARG A 202 -0.38 -22.35 -5.85
C ARG A 202 -0.74 -21.13 -5.01
N PHE A 203 -0.54 -21.23 -3.70
CA PHE A 203 -0.99 -20.24 -2.71
C PHE A 203 -0.38 -18.85 -2.90
N GLU A 204 0.88 -18.75 -3.31
CA GLU A 204 1.50 -17.44 -3.56
C GLU A 204 0.72 -16.61 -4.60
N GLU A 205 0.36 -17.23 -5.73
CA GLU A 205 -0.41 -16.56 -6.78
C GLU A 205 -1.87 -16.36 -6.38
N PHE A 206 -2.45 -17.32 -5.65
CA PHE A 206 -3.82 -17.23 -5.12
C PHE A 206 -3.98 -16.01 -4.19
N GLU A 207 -3.10 -15.89 -3.19
CA GLU A 207 -3.12 -14.79 -2.23
C GLU A 207 -2.82 -13.45 -2.90
N GLN A 208 -1.84 -13.40 -3.80
CA GLN A 208 -1.50 -12.18 -4.52
C GLN A 208 -2.69 -11.63 -5.30
N LYS A 209 -3.36 -12.49 -6.08
CA LYS A 209 -4.50 -12.03 -6.91
C LYS A 209 -5.71 -11.65 -6.07
N LEU A 210 -6.02 -12.39 -5.01
CA LEU A 210 -7.15 -12.06 -4.14
C LEU A 210 -6.91 -10.81 -3.30
N SER A 211 -5.69 -10.61 -2.79
CA SER A 211 -5.31 -9.38 -2.08
C SER A 211 -5.45 -8.16 -2.99
N TYR A 212 -4.96 -8.26 -4.23
CA TYR A 212 -5.12 -7.22 -5.24
C TYR A 212 -6.59 -6.90 -5.51
N GLN A 213 -7.42 -7.94 -5.69
CA GLN A 213 -8.86 -7.76 -5.87
C GLN A 213 -9.54 -7.09 -4.68
N PHE A 214 -9.14 -7.46 -3.46
CA PHE A 214 -9.68 -6.89 -2.22
C PHE A 214 -9.44 -5.38 -2.16
N PHE A 215 -8.18 -4.95 -2.34
CA PHE A 215 -7.81 -3.53 -2.27
C PHE A 215 -8.48 -2.71 -3.38
N ILE A 216 -8.39 -3.16 -4.65
CA ILE A 216 -9.00 -2.43 -5.76
C ILE A 216 -10.52 -2.30 -5.58
N SER A 217 -11.17 -3.34 -5.09
CA SER A 217 -12.62 -3.32 -4.92
C SER A 217 -13.06 -2.26 -3.92
N PHE A 218 -12.41 -2.18 -2.75
CA PHE A 218 -12.68 -1.11 -1.79
C PHE A 218 -12.29 0.27 -2.32
N GLY A 219 -11.15 0.38 -3.02
CA GLY A 219 -10.66 1.63 -3.59
C GLY A 219 -11.62 2.24 -4.63
N LYS A 220 -12.38 1.41 -5.35
CA LYS A 220 -13.40 1.85 -6.32
C LYS A 220 -14.69 2.38 -5.68
N PHE A 221 -14.97 2.03 -4.43
CA PHE A 221 -16.24 2.36 -3.77
C PHE A 221 -16.12 3.43 -2.71
N LEU A 222 -14.98 3.49 -2.02
CA LEU A 222 -14.81 4.35 -0.87
C LEU A 222 -14.03 5.61 -1.21
N SER A 223 -14.42 6.73 -0.61
CA SER A 223 -13.69 7.98 -0.74
C SER A 223 -12.43 7.94 0.12
N LEU A 224 -11.27 7.82 -0.53
CA LEU A 224 -9.96 7.64 0.10
C LEU A 224 -9.48 8.83 0.97
N GLN A 225 -10.26 9.92 1.03
CA GLN A 225 -9.96 11.11 1.86
C GLN A 225 -10.14 10.87 3.36
N PHE A 226 -10.89 9.84 3.75
CA PHE A 226 -11.15 9.56 5.15
C PHE A 226 -9.94 8.92 5.84
N SER A 227 -9.62 9.36 7.07
CA SER A 227 -8.50 8.81 7.86
C SER A 227 -8.62 7.31 8.13
N TYR A 228 -9.82 6.74 8.03
CA TYR A 228 -10.11 5.31 8.19
C TYR A 228 -9.62 4.43 7.02
N LEU A 229 -9.17 5.04 5.93
CA LEU A 229 -8.72 4.36 4.71
C LEU A 229 -7.22 4.57 4.46
N ASP A 230 -6.48 5.00 5.47
CA ASP A 230 -5.03 5.18 5.45
C ASP A 230 -4.29 3.90 5.04
N TRP A 231 -4.72 2.75 5.57
CA TRP A 231 -4.21 1.43 5.18
C TRP A 231 -4.45 1.14 3.68
N LEU A 232 -5.65 1.41 3.20
CA LEU A 232 -6.05 1.13 1.83
C LEU A 232 -5.29 2.00 0.84
N VAL A 233 -5.14 3.28 1.17
CA VAL A 233 -4.33 4.24 0.40
C VAL A 233 -2.89 3.76 0.26
N LEU A 234 -2.27 3.27 1.33
CA LEU A 234 -0.91 2.70 1.26
C LEU A 234 -0.82 1.51 0.32
N LYS A 235 -1.82 0.62 0.33
CA LYS A 235 -1.83 -0.58 -0.51
C LYS A 235 -2.19 -0.31 -1.98
N LEU A 236 -2.99 0.72 -2.26
CA LEU A 236 -3.40 1.08 -3.62
C LEU A 236 -2.33 1.84 -4.41
N ARG A 237 -1.50 2.64 -3.73
CA ARG A 237 -0.47 3.42 -4.39
C ARG A 237 0.54 2.62 -5.23
N PRO A 238 1.12 1.49 -4.78
CA PRO A 238 1.97 0.66 -5.64
C PRO A 238 1.20 -0.02 -6.77
N ILE A 239 -0.13 -0.15 -6.65
CA ILE A 239 -1.02 -0.77 -7.64
C ILE A 239 -1.44 0.22 -8.75
N ARG A 240 -1.39 1.54 -8.48
CA ARG A 240 -1.89 2.57 -9.39
C ARG A 240 -1.27 2.45 -10.78
N LYS A 241 -2.05 2.73 -11.82
CA LYS A 241 -1.52 2.84 -13.19
C LYS A 241 -0.55 4.02 -13.23
N GLN A 242 0.70 3.77 -13.61
CA GLN A 242 1.72 4.80 -13.70
C GLN A 242 2.09 5.04 -15.15
N THR A 243 2.05 6.31 -15.55
CA THR A 243 2.80 6.78 -16.71
C THR A 243 4.27 6.87 -16.30
N PHE A 244 5.11 5.98 -16.83
CA PHE A 244 6.54 5.97 -16.56
C PHE A 244 7.14 7.34 -16.91
N LEU A 245 7.71 8.02 -15.90
CA LEU A 245 8.53 9.20 -16.12
C LEU A 245 9.99 8.74 -16.18
N GLN A 246 10.69 9.08 -17.26
CA GLN A 246 12.06 8.62 -17.57
C GLN A 246 13.13 9.07 -16.54
N SER A 247 12.73 9.79 -15.50
CA SER A 247 13.58 10.32 -14.42
C SER A 247 12.80 10.56 -13.12
N ALA A 248 11.83 9.70 -12.79
CA ALA A 248 11.04 9.84 -11.56
C ALA A 248 11.91 9.72 -10.29
N LEU A 249 11.57 10.50 -9.27
CA LEU A 249 12.07 10.28 -7.92
C LEU A 249 11.18 9.24 -7.23
N ASN A 250 11.80 8.16 -6.75
CA ASN A 250 11.15 7.28 -5.79
C ASN A 250 11.25 7.92 -4.39
N SER A 251 10.15 7.95 -3.65
CA SER A 251 10.13 8.52 -2.30
C SER A 251 10.54 7.53 -1.20
N ASP A 252 10.92 6.30 -1.52
CA ASP A 252 11.41 5.30 -0.56
C ASP A 252 12.49 5.82 0.37
N TYR A 253 13.37 6.63 -0.19
CA TYR A 253 14.49 7.25 0.51
C TYR A 253 14.03 8.21 1.63
N ILE A 254 12.73 8.54 1.74
CA ILE A 254 12.21 9.53 2.68
C ILE A 254 11.78 8.89 4.02
N LYS A 255 11.52 7.58 4.08
CA LYS A 255 11.00 6.91 5.29
C LYS A 255 12.06 6.31 6.21
N SER A 256 13.31 6.15 5.75
CA SER A 256 14.41 5.79 6.65
C SER A 256 14.73 6.99 7.56
N GLU A 257 15.17 6.72 8.78
CA GLU A 257 15.77 7.72 9.67
C GLU A 257 17.09 8.22 9.05
N ILE A 258 16.97 9.00 7.98
CA ILE A 258 18.12 9.53 7.28
C ILE A 258 18.65 10.69 8.10
N LEU A 259 19.73 10.42 8.83
CA LEU A 259 20.50 11.39 9.60
C LEU A 259 21.34 12.26 8.65
N MET A 260 20.68 13.02 7.77
CA MET A 260 21.32 13.92 6.81
C MET A 260 20.67 15.31 6.82
N THR A 261 21.44 16.31 6.42
CA THR A 261 20.89 17.64 6.16
C THR A 261 19.96 17.59 4.94
N THR A 262 18.97 18.50 4.85
CA THR A 262 18.08 18.63 3.68
C THR A 262 18.84 18.67 2.36
N ARG A 263 19.98 19.38 2.33
CA ARG A 263 20.81 19.48 1.12
C ARG A 263 21.42 18.14 0.75
N SER A 264 22.00 17.42 1.72
CA SER A 264 22.62 16.13 1.48
C SER A 264 21.57 15.08 1.07
N PHE A 265 20.37 15.15 1.66
CA PHE A 265 19.26 14.31 1.27
C PHE A 265 18.80 14.56 -0.18
N VAL A 266 18.68 15.82 -0.59
CA VAL A 266 18.38 16.15 -2.00
C VAL A 266 19.49 15.67 -2.94
N MET A 267 20.77 15.76 -2.53
CA MET A 267 21.88 15.19 -3.31
C MET A 267 21.79 13.66 -3.42
N LEU A 268 21.33 12.97 -2.37
CA LEU A 268 21.06 11.53 -2.41
C LEU A 268 19.97 11.21 -3.43
N LEU A 269 18.85 11.93 -3.41
CA LEU A 269 17.77 11.78 -4.40
C LEU A 269 18.25 11.96 -5.84
N GLN A 270 19.05 13.00 -6.09
CA GLN A 270 19.67 13.23 -7.40
C GLN A 270 20.62 12.08 -7.79
N PHE A 271 21.44 11.61 -6.84
CA PHE A 271 22.38 10.53 -7.08
C PHE A 271 21.68 9.22 -7.43
N LEU A 272 20.61 8.87 -6.72
CA LEU A 272 19.85 7.65 -6.98
C LEU A 272 19.16 7.69 -8.34
N THR A 273 18.62 8.86 -8.72
CA THR A 273 18.06 9.04 -10.07
C THR A 273 19.14 8.88 -11.13
N TYR A 274 20.33 9.46 -10.92
CA TYR A 274 21.45 9.36 -11.86
C TYR A 274 21.95 7.91 -11.98
N ALA A 275 22.07 7.21 -10.85
CA ALA A 275 22.58 5.84 -10.78
C ALA A 275 21.66 4.81 -11.46
N GLN A 276 20.35 5.08 -11.56
CA GLN A 276 19.40 4.22 -12.28
C GLN A 276 19.72 4.07 -13.77
N HIS A 277 20.44 5.03 -14.36
CA HIS A 277 20.80 5.04 -15.78
C HIS A 277 22.25 4.61 -16.05
N LEU A 278 22.99 4.19 -15.02
CA LEU A 278 24.37 3.73 -15.17
C LEU A 278 24.43 2.21 -15.34
N ASP A 279 25.45 1.75 -16.06
CA ASP A 279 25.86 0.35 -16.00
C ASP A 279 26.36 0.00 -14.59
N PHE A 280 26.12 -1.23 -14.16
CA PHE A 280 26.51 -1.72 -12.85
C PHE A 280 26.93 -3.17 -12.85
N GLU A 281 27.75 -3.52 -11.86
CA GLU A 281 28.09 -4.90 -11.49
C GLU A 281 27.31 -5.29 -10.23
N ILE A 282 26.98 -6.57 -10.05
CA ILE A 282 26.33 -7.07 -8.83
C ILE A 282 27.30 -7.98 -8.07
N GLU A 283 27.46 -7.73 -6.78
CA GLU A 283 28.06 -8.68 -5.83
C GLU A 283 27.15 -8.87 -4.62
N SER A 284 27.36 -9.93 -3.84
CA SER A 284 26.55 -10.22 -2.66
C SER A 284 27.36 -10.12 -1.37
N LEU A 285 26.82 -9.42 -0.38
CA LEU A 285 27.36 -9.38 0.98
C LEU A 285 26.37 -10.11 1.90
N GLY A 286 26.76 -11.30 2.39
CA GLY A 286 25.88 -12.11 3.26
C GLY A 286 24.57 -12.54 2.57
N GLY A 287 24.61 -12.79 1.25
CA GLY A 287 23.43 -13.13 0.45
C GLY A 287 22.57 -11.94 0.03
N VAL A 288 22.90 -10.72 0.47
CA VAL A 288 22.22 -9.49 0.04
C VAL A 288 22.93 -8.91 -1.19
N PRO A 289 22.22 -8.67 -2.31
CA PRO A 289 22.81 -8.10 -3.50
C PRO A 289 23.11 -6.60 -3.34
N TYR A 290 24.29 -6.21 -3.81
CA TYR A 290 24.75 -4.83 -3.93
C TYR A 290 25.18 -4.55 -5.36
N ARG A 291 24.78 -3.38 -5.89
CA ARG A 291 25.23 -2.86 -7.18
C ARG A 291 26.43 -1.96 -7.02
N GLN A 292 27.46 -2.15 -7.83
CA GLN A 292 28.53 -1.18 -8.00
C GLN A 292 28.27 -0.34 -9.25
N VAL A 293 28.05 0.97 -9.06
CA VAL A 293 28.01 1.92 -10.17
C VAL A 293 29.35 2.64 -10.30
N THR A 294 29.80 2.86 -11.55
CA THR A 294 31.02 3.60 -11.86
C THR A 294 30.70 4.77 -12.77
N PHE A 295 31.16 5.97 -12.40
CA PHE A 295 30.90 7.19 -13.18
C PHE A 295 31.99 8.24 -13.02
N LYS A 296 32.06 9.20 -13.96
CA LYS A 296 32.92 10.37 -13.80
C LYS A 296 32.23 11.37 -12.89
N VAL A 297 32.95 11.90 -11.90
CA VAL A 297 32.41 12.91 -10.96
C VAL A 297 31.86 14.14 -11.71
N ARG A 298 32.48 14.49 -12.83
CA ARG A 298 32.04 15.59 -13.69
C ARG A 298 30.64 15.34 -14.27
N ASP A 299 30.37 14.14 -14.75
CA ASP A 299 29.10 13.79 -15.40
C ASP A 299 27.94 13.88 -14.38
N PHE A 300 28.18 13.46 -13.13
CA PHE A 300 27.20 13.66 -12.05
C PHE A 300 26.99 15.14 -11.70
N LEU A 301 28.05 15.95 -11.68
CA LEU A 301 27.91 17.40 -11.45
C LEU A 301 27.11 18.08 -12.58
N GLU A 302 27.36 17.69 -13.83
CA GLU A 302 26.60 18.14 -15.00
C GLU A 302 25.14 17.69 -14.92
N PHE A 303 24.86 16.47 -14.45
CA PHE A 303 23.50 16.00 -14.17
C PHE A 303 22.78 16.84 -13.11
N GLN A 304 23.46 17.20 -12.01
CA GLN A 304 22.90 18.06 -10.97
C GLN A 304 22.64 19.49 -11.44
N ASN A 305 23.50 20.00 -12.33
CA ASN A 305 23.39 21.32 -12.91
C ASN A 305 24.05 21.36 -14.30
N PRO A 306 23.26 21.30 -15.38
CA PRO A 306 23.76 21.26 -16.77
C PRO A 306 24.61 22.48 -17.18
N THR A 307 24.57 23.57 -16.41
CA THR A 307 25.36 24.78 -16.68
C THR A 307 26.80 24.73 -16.16
N ILE A 308 27.20 23.66 -15.46
CA ILE A 308 28.57 23.52 -14.93
C ILE A 308 29.54 23.26 -16.08
N LYS A 309 30.54 24.13 -16.25
CA LYS A 309 31.56 24.02 -17.31
C LYS A 309 32.85 23.32 -16.88
N SER A 310 33.15 23.27 -15.58
CA SER A 310 34.35 22.61 -15.05
C SER A 310 34.17 22.17 -13.61
N THR A 311 34.87 21.10 -13.23
CA THR A 311 34.96 20.61 -11.86
C THR A 311 36.10 21.33 -11.15
N ASN A 312 35.78 22.28 -10.26
CA ASN A 312 36.79 22.93 -9.42
C ASN A 312 37.02 22.17 -8.10
N HIS A 313 38.11 22.49 -7.40
CA HIS A 313 38.47 21.84 -6.13
C HIS A 313 37.33 21.90 -5.11
N TYR A 314 36.63 23.02 -5.01
CA TYR A 314 35.53 23.20 -4.07
C TYR A 314 34.33 22.28 -4.36
N GLN A 315 33.98 22.06 -5.63
CA GLN A 315 32.94 21.12 -6.02
C GLN A 315 33.34 19.67 -5.72
N LEU A 316 34.60 19.32 -5.96
CA LEU A 316 35.12 18.00 -5.64
C LEU A 316 35.05 17.71 -4.14
N GLU A 317 35.48 18.66 -3.29
CA GLU A 317 35.41 18.51 -1.83
C GLU A 317 33.97 18.37 -1.33
N LYS A 318 33.02 19.06 -1.96
CA LYS A 318 31.59 18.86 -1.67
C LYS A 318 31.11 17.46 -2.00
N ILE A 319 31.50 16.92 -3.15
CA ILE A 319 31.14 15.56 -3.55
C ILE A 319 31.76 14.53 -2.61
N LYS A 320 33.04 14.70 -2.25
CA LYS A 320 33.70 13.83 -1.25
C LYS A 320 32.94 13.83 0.08
N LYS A 321 32.62 15.02 0.60
CA LYS A 321 31.86 15.15 1.86
C LYS A 321 30.47 14.52 1.77
N PHE A 322 29.76 14.72 0.65
CA PHE A 322 28.48 14.07 0.41
C PHE A 322 28.60 12.54 0.39
N LEU A 323 29.53 12.00 -0.38
CA LEU A 323 29.75 10.56 -0.50
C LEU A 323 30.16 9.92 0.84
N GLN A 324 30.96 10.62 1.66
CA GLN A 324 31.28 10.19 3.02
C GLN A 324 30.03 10.14 3.91
N GLN A 325 29.13 11.11 3.80
CA GLN A 325 27.87 11.13 4.56
C GLN A 325 26.91 9.99 4.17
N LEU A 326 26.99 9.49 2.94
CA LEU A 326 26.17 8.35 2.50
C LEU A 326 26.47 7.08 3.29
N GLN A 327 27.72 6.89 3.72
CA GLN A 327 28.14 5.70 4.45
C GLN A 327 27.66 5.69 5.91
N THR A 328 27.25 6.84 6.46
CA THR A 328 26.80 6.97 7.86
C THR A 328 25.34 7.38 7.99
N GLY A 329 24.67 7.71 6.88
CA GLY A 329 23.35 8.35 6.88
C GLY A 329 22.20 7.48 6.37
N VAL A 330 22.48 6.28 5.85
CA VAL A 330 21.47 5.41 5.22
C VAL A 330 21.62 3.98 5.71
N PHE A 331 20.93 3.65 6.80
CA PHE A 331 20.82 2.30 7.32
C PHE A 331 19.43 1.72 6.98
N LEU A 332 19.40 0.44 6.63
CA LEU A 332 18.17 -0.33 6.50
C LEU A 332 18.17 -1.38 7.59
N THR A 333 17.21 -1.31 8.50
CA THR A 333 17.04 -2.26 9.59
C THR A 333 15.73 -3.02 9.38
N SER A 334 15.80 -4.33 9.35
CA SER A 334 14.64 -5.22 9.42
C SER A 334 14.69 -6.01 10.72
N PHE A 335 13.52 -6.15 11.35
CA PHE A 335 13.36 -6.89 12.60
C PHE A 335 12.03 -7.64 12.53
N ASP A 336 12.06 -8.92 12.87
CA ASP A 336 10.88 -9.69 13.22
C ASP A 336 11.15 -10.58 14.45
N ASP A 337 10.18 -11.42 14.81
CA ASP A 337 10.25 -12.27 15.99
C ASP A 337 11.35 -13.36 15.91
N THR A 338 11.96 -13.55 14.74
CA THR A 338 12.90 -14.66 14.45
C THR A 338 14.29 -14.19 14.02
N HIS A 339 14.43 -12.98 13.46
CA HIS A 339 15.71 -12.44 13.03
C HIS A 339 15.79 -10.92 13.12
N PHE A 340 17.02 -10.44 13.30
CA PHE A 340 17.39 -9.04 13.19
C PHE A 340 18.44 -8.91 12.09
N GLN A 341 18.25 -7.94 11.20
CA GLN A 341 19.23 -7.60 10.18
C GLN A 341 19.39 -6.07 10.09
N SER A 342 20.64 -5.63 10.03
CA SER A 342 21.01 -4.23 9.80
C SER A 342 21.97 -4.16 8.63
N LEU A 343 21.63 -3.34 7.64
CA LEU A 343 22.35 -3.19 6.38
C LEU A 343 22.76 -1.73 6.20
N VAL A 344 24.00 -1.54 5.80
CA VAL A 344 24.46 -0.23 5.30
C VAL A 344 24.04 -0.16 3.83
N ALA A 345 23.23 0.83 3.47
CA ALA A 345 22.71 0.93 2.11
C ALA A 345 23.82 1.30 1.11
N ILE A 346 24.87 2.00 1.57
CA ILE A 346 26.03 2.40 0.77
C ILE A 346 27.30 2.01 1.55
N PRO A 347 27.74 0.73 1.47
CA PRO A 347 28.81 0.22 2.32
C PRO A 347 30.18 0.77 1.91
N GLN A 348 30.37 1.07 0.63
CA GLN A 348 31.67 1.47 0.10
C GLN A 348 31.56 2.54 -0.98
N VAL A 349 32.40 3.56 -0.85
CA VAL A 349 32.63 4.58 -1.88
C VAL A 349 34.13 4.74 -2.13
N LYS A 350 34.53 4.78 -3.40
CA LYS A 350 35.91 5.01 -3.83
C LYS A 350 35.96 6.16 -4.84
N LEU A 351 36.88 7.11 -4.63
CA LEU A 351 37.21 8.12 -5.65
C LEU A 351 38.67 7.98 -6.06
N GLU A 352 38.91 7.88 -7.36
CA GLU A 352 40.25 7.76 -7.92
C GLU A 352 40.43 8.76 -9.05
N LYS A 353 41.62 9.36 -9.11
CA LYS A 353 41.99 10.21 -10.23
C LYS A 353 42.52 9.32 -11.36
N SER A 354 41.90 9.39 -12.53
CA SER A 354 42.39 8.70 -13.72
C SER A 354 43.77 9.24 -14.09
N SER A 355 44.79 8.39 -14.03
CA SER A 355 46.17 8.71 -14.38
C SER A 355 46.31 9.15 -15.85
N LYS A 356 45.50 8.60 -16.75
CA LYS A 356 45.51 8.90 -18.19
C LYS A 356 44.69 10.13 -18.56
N GLN A 357 43.50 10.30 -17.97
CA GLN A 357 42.51 11.30 -18.44
C GLN A 357 42.30 12.47 -17.46
N LYS A 358 43.04 12.51 -16.34
CA LYS A 358 43.07 13.60 -15.33
C LYS A 358 41.74 13.96 -14.67
N TYR A 359 40.66 13.21 -14.86
CA TYR A 359 39.39 13.37 -14.14
C TYR A 359 39.23 12.38 -12.98
N TRP A 360 38.28 12.65 -12.09
CA TRP A 360 37.91 11.78 -10.97
C TRP A 360 36.83 10.78 -11.38
N ILE A 361 37.07 9.51 -11.07
CA ILE A 361 36.12 8.41 -11.20
C ILE A 361 35.62 8.06 -9.80
N ALA A 362 34.30 7.96 -9.65
CA ALA A 362 33.67 7.45 -8.46
C ALA A 362 33.19 6.01 -8.72
N ARG A 363 33.43 5.13 -7.74
CA ARG A 363 32.82 3.79 -7.65
C ARG A 363 32.02 3.74 -6.36
N VAL A 364 30.74 3.43 -6.46
CA VAL A 364 29.82 3.44 -5.31
C VAL A 364 29.06 2.13 -5.28
N TRP A 365 29.15 1.43 -4.15
CA TRP A 365 28.34 0.26 -3.86
C TRP A 365 27.03 0.70 -3.22
N LEU A 366 25.91 0.22 -3.74
CA LEU A 366 24.56 0.49 -3.26
C LEU A 366 23.82 -0.82 -3.08
N ILE A 367 23.05 -0.97 -2.00
CA ILE A 367 22.16 -2.11 -1.87
C ILE A 367 21.17 -2.10 -3.04
N ASP A 368 21.07 -3.24 -3.71
CA ASP A 368 20.30 -3.42 -4.94
C ASP A 368 18.80 -3.12 -4.73
N GLU A 369 18.32 -3.38 -3.51
CA GLU A 369 16.96 -3.12 -3.07
C GLU A 369 16.53 -1.64 -3.23
N LEU A 370 17.45 -0.67 -3.18
CA LEU A 370 17.14 0.75 -3.42
C LEU A 370 16.57 1.03 -4.82
N PHE A 371 16.73 0.12 -5.77
CA PHE A 371 16.33 0.26 -7.17
C PHE A 371 15.11 -0.60 -7.56
N TYR A 372 14.75 -1.58 -6.74
CA TYR A 372 13.64 -2.50 -7.02
C TYR A 372 12.39 -2.25 -6.19
N TYR A 373 12.43 -1.19 -5.39
CA TYR A 373 11.41 -0.91 -4.43
C TYR A 373 10.20 -0.24 -5.11
N ASN A 374 9.07 -0.93 -5.11
CA ASN A 374 7.81 -0.43 -5.67
C ASN A 374 7.11 0.45 -4.64
N TYR A 375 7.65 1.66 -4.38
CA TYR A 375 6.99 2.52 -3.41
C TYR A 375 5.74 3.18 -3.94
N PRO A 376 4.83 3.53 -3.03
CA PRO A 376 3.66 4.32 -3.29
C PRO A 376 3.82 5.61 -4.13
N PHE A 377 4.93 6.34 -4.04
CA PHE A 377 5.03 7.67 -4.64
C PHE A 377 6.10 7.76 -5.71
N TYR A 378 5.64 8.13 -6.90
CA TYR A 378 6.45 8.52 -8.04
C TYR A 378 6.29 10.02 -8.23
N LEU A 379 7.41 10.74 -8.20
CA LEU A 379 7.43 12.20 -8.26
C LEU A 379 8.21 12.67 -9.49
N PRO A 380 7.85 13.81 -10.10
CA PRO A 380 8.67 14.43 -11.12
C PRO A 380 10.04 14.80 -10.55
N ASN A 381 11.08 14.84 -11.39
CA ASN A 381 12.38 15.29 -10.93
C ASN A 381 12.41 16.80 -10.70
N ILE A 382 12.01 17.22 -9.51
CA ILE A 382 12.04 18.62 -9.13
C ILE A 382 13.42 19.05 -8.63
N PHE A 383 14.50 18.27 -8.79
CA PHE A 383 15.83 18.66 -8.31
C PHE A 383 16.91 18.75 -9.40
N GLN A 384 16.61 18.46 -10.66
CA GLN A 384 17.55 18.54 -11.81
C GLN A 384 17.93 19.96 -12.26
N THR A 385 18.06 20.91 -11.33
CA THR A 385 18.46 22.30 -11.64
C THR A 385 19.22 22.92 -10.47
N LYS A 386 20.01 23.96 -10.74
CA LYS A 386 20.61 24.76 -9.66
C LYS A 386 19.53 25.49 -8.87
N LEU A 387 19.39 25.14 -7.59
CA LEU A 387 18.39 25.71 -6.69
C LEU A 387 18.96 26.81 -5.79
N THR A 388 18.17 27.87 -5.61
CA THR A 388 18.36 28.81 -4.50
C THR A 388 17.96 28.14 -3.19
N LYS A 389 18.37 28.70 -2.05
CA LYS A 389 18.01 28.19 -0.72
C LYS A 389 16.48 28.06 -0.57
N ASP A 390 15.75 29.12 -0.91
CA ASP A 390 14.28 29.14 -0.81
C ASP A 390 13.62 28.08 -1.72
N LYS A 391 14.08 27.93 -2.96
CA LYS A 391 13.54 26.89 -3.87
C LYS A 391 13.79 25.48 -3.33
N LEU A 392 14.97 25.24 -2.75
CA LEU A 392 15.33 23.95 -2.15
C LEU A 392 14.40 23.63 -0.96
N GLU A 393 14.24 24.57 -0.04
CA GLU A 393 13.41 24.40 1.16
C GLU A 393 11.93 24.18 0.79
N VAL A 394 11.39 24.96 -0.15
CA VAL A 394 10.01 24.80 -0.64
C VAL A 394 9.82 23.43 -1.30
N ARG A 395 10.71 23.02 -2.21
CA ARG A 395 10.62 21.72 -2.90
C ARG A 395 10.72 20.56 -1.91
N PHE A 396 11.62 20.66 -0.93
CA PHE A 396 11.75 19.64 0.11
C PHE A 396 10.48 19.56 0.97
N LYS A 397 9.96 20.69 1.46
CA LYS A 397 8.71 20.72 2.22
C LYS A 397 7.53 20.17 1.40
N PHE A 398 7.49 20.48 0.10
CA PHE A 398 6.46 19.97 -0.80
C PHE A 398 6.43 18.45 -0.83
N ILE A 399 7.58 17.83 -1.10
CA ILE A 399 7.69 16.36 -1.13
C ILE A 399 7.42 15.75 0.26
N GLN A 400 7.94 16.35 1.33
CA GLN A 400 7.72 15.86 2.69
C GLN A 400 6.22 15.75 3.01
N VAL A 401 5.44 16.79 2.70
CA VAL A 401 3.98 16.76 2.92
C VAL A 401 3.31 15.83 1.92
N PHE A 402 3.70 15.87 0.64
CA PHE A 402 3.08 15.05 -0.40
C PHE A 402 3.23 13.55 -0.15
N THR A 403 4.36 13.12 0.41
CA THR A 403 4.65 11.71 0.72
C THR A 403 4.01 11.22 2.03
N SER A 404 3.21 12.06 2.70
CA SER A 404 2.42 11.65 3.86
C SER A 404 1.33 10.63 3.51
N VAL A 405 0.87 9.85 4.49
CA VAL A 405 -0.02 8.71 4.28
C VAL A 405 -1.39 9.10 3.71
N ASN A 406 -1.99 10.20 4.15
CA ASN A 406 -3.33 10.62 3.71
C ASN A 406 -3.29 11.19 2.29
N ILE A 407 -4.35 11.03 1.50
CA ILE A 407 -4.42 11.68 0.17
C ILE A 407 -4.55 13.20 0.29
N GLU A 408 -5.16 13.69 1.38
CA GLU A 408 -5.23 15.11 1.70
C GLU A 408 -3.86 15.61 2.17
N LYS A 409 -3.27 16.55 1.43
CA LYS A 409 -1.94 17.11 1.69
C LYS A 409 -2.11 18.57 2.12
N VAL A 410 -1.86 18.83 3.41
CA VAL A 410 -2.07 20.16 4.03
C VAL A 410 -0.75 20.90 4.14
N PHE A 411 -0.70 22.10 3.57
CA PHE A 411 0.46 22.98 3.53
C PHE A 411 0.22 24.22 4.38
N PHE A 412 0.80 24.28 5.58
CA PHE A 412 0.77 25.46 6.45
C PHE A 412 1.87 26.44 6.06
N ILE A 413 1.53 27.40 5.19
CA ILE A 413 2.47 28.38 4.63
C ILE A 413 2.90 29.40 5.68
N GLN A 414 2.00 29.86 6.53
CA GLN A 414 2.36 30.79 7.60
C GLN A 414 3.38 30.18 8.56
N GLU A 415 3.18 28.92 8.98
CA GLU A 415 4.12 28.19 9.83
C GLU A 415 5.47 28.00 9.13
N PHE A 416 5.46 27.58 7.87
CA PHE A 416 6.68 27.44 7.07
C PHE A 416 7.47 28.75 6.98
N LEU A 417 6.80 29.88 6.71
CA LEU A 417 7.43 31.20 6.64
C LEU A 417 7.94 31.68 8.01
N SER A 418 7.30 31.25 9.11
CA SER A 418 7.70 31.59 10.48
C SER A 418 8.89 30.76 10.97
N SER A 419 9.20 29.64 10.30
CA SER A 419 10.36 28.79 10.62
C SER A 419 11.71 29.39 10.20
N TYR A 420 11.72 30.47 9.42
CA TYR A 420 12.95 31.15 9.03
C TYR A 420 13.59 31.88 10.23
N SER A 421 14.89 31.68 10.42
CA SER A 421 15.65 32.27 11.53
C SER A 421 15.75 33.80 11.51
N SER A 422 15.39 34.43 10.39
CA SER A 422 15.46 35.87 10.18
C SER A 422 14.15 36.36 9.59
N VAL A 423 13.71 37.57 9.97
CA VAL A 423 12.54 38.22 9.37
C VAL A 423 12.72 38.31 7.86
N ILE A 424 11.81 37.67 7.12
CA ILE A 424 11.83 37.65 5.66
C ILE A 424 11.01 38.82 5.10
N SER A 425 11.55 39.51 4.08
CA SER A 425 10.87 40.63 3.42
C SER A 425 9.59 40.17 2.71
N ASN A 426 8.64 41.09 2.51
CA ASN A 426 7.40 40.79 1.80
C ASN A 426 7.65 40.31 0.36
N GLN A 427 8.67 40.84 -0.32
CA GLN A 427 9.08 40.37 -1.64
C GLN A 427 9.56 38.91 -1.60
N ARG A 428 10.38 38.54 -0.61
CA ARG A 428 10.86 37.16 -0.44
C ARG A 428 9.71 36.20 -0.08
N LYS A 429 8.79 36.61 0.81
CA LYS A 429 7.56 35.85 1.11
C LYS A 429 6.74 35.57 -0.15
N ASN A 430 6.52 36.60 -0.98
CA ASN A 430 5.79 36.44 -2.24
C ASN A 430 6.51 35.50 -3.20
N ASN A 431 7.84 35.55 -3.30
CA ASN A 431 8.60 34.62 -4.12
C ASN A 431 8.51 33.16 -3.63
N ILE A 432 8.59 32.93 -2.31
CA ILE A 432 8.42 31.61 -1.71
C ILE A 432 7.05 31.03 -2.06
N LYS A 433 5.99 31.83 -1.90
CA LYS A 433 4.62 31.44 -2.27
C LYS A 433 4.50 31.08 -3.76
N LYS A 434 5.12 31.85 -4.65
CA LYS A 434 5.17 31.53 -6.09
C LYS A 434 5.80 30.15 -6.35
N TYR A 435 6.85 29.78 -5.61
CA TYR A 435 7.45 28.45 -5.77
C TYR A 435 6.52 27.31 -5.38
N PHE A 436 5.69 27.47 -4.34
CA PHE A 436 4.65 26.49 -4.01
C PHE A 436 3.61 26.35 -5.13
N ILE A 437 3.12 27.49 -5.65
CA ILE A 437 2.13 27.50 -6.74
C ILE A 437 2.67 26.79 -7.99
N GLN A 438 3.94 27.05 -8.35
CA GLN A 438 4.60 26.38 -9.47
C GLN A 438 4.68 24.85 -9.28
N LEU A 439 4.90 24.37 -8.05
CA LEU A 439 4.92 22.93 -7.76
C LEU A 439 3.55 22.29 -7.85
N VAL A 440 2.50 22.98 -7.40
CA VAL A 440 1.12 22.52 -7.59
C VAL A 440 0.82 22.37 -9.09
N GLN A 441 1.14 23.39 -9.89
CA GLN A 441 0.93 23.36 -11.34
C GLN A 441 1.66 22.19 -11.99
N LEU A 442 2.95 21.99 -11.64
CA LEU A 442 3.73 20.86 -12.13
C LEU A 442 3.10 19.50 -11.76
N PHE A 443 2.65 19.33 -10.52
CA PHE A 443 2.03 18.08 -10.08
C PHE A 443 0.68 17.83 -10.75
N LYS A 444 -0.07 18.89 -11.06
CA LYS A 444 -1.29 18.83 -11.87
C LYS A 444 -0.98 18.39 -13.30
N GLU A 445 0.04 18.98 -13.94
CA GLU A 445 0.47 18.62 -15.30
C GLU A 445 0.90 17.15 -15.42
N HIS A 446 1.45 16.59 -14.34
CA HIS A 446 1.82 15.18 -14.24
C HIS A 446 0.67 14.26 -13.79
N ASP A 447 -0.56 14.76 -13.67
CA ASP A 447 -1.75 14.02 -13.21
C ASP A 447 -1.59 13.38 -11.81
N LEU A 448 -0.82 14.00 -10.92
CA LEU A 448 -0.54 13.48 -9.58
C LEU A 448 -1.49 14.00 -8.50
N ILE A 449 -2.25 15.05 -8.80
CA ILE A 449 -3.21 15.67 -7.89
C ILE A 449 -4.53 15.97 -8.58
N GLU A 450 -5.59 16.00 -7.77
CA GLU A 450 -6.92 16.40 -8.19
C GLU A 450 -7.05 17.93 -8.34
N ASP A 451 -8.05 18.37 -9.10
CA ASP A 451 -8.32 19.78 -9.38
C ASP A 451 -9.19 20.51 -8.35
N ASN A 452 -9.40 19.89 -7.19
CA ASN A 452 -10.28 20.38 -6.12
C ASN A 452 -9.52 20.99 -4.95
N TYR A 453 -8.79 22.06 -5.21
CA TYR A 453 -7.95 22.74 -4.23
C TYR A 453 -8.75 23.46 -3.13
N LYS A 454 -8.12 23.63 -1.97
CA LYS A 454 -8.64 24.50 -0.91
C LYS A 454 -7.55 25.44 -0.40
N ILE A 455 -7.94 26.64 0.01
CA ILE A 455 -7.10 27.57 0.78
C ILE A 455 -7.49 27.51 2.25
N ILE A 456 -6.53 27.84 3.10
CA ILE A 456 -6.75 28.02 4.54
C ILE A 456 -6.86 29.52 4.80
N SER A 457 -7.95 29.93 5.44
CA SER A 457 -8.12 31.31 5.92
C SER A 457 -8.88 31.31 7.24
N ASN A 458 -8.39 32.05 8.22
CA ASN A 458 -8.89 32.07 9.59
C ASN A 458 -9.07 30.65 10.17
N GLY A 459 -8.16 29.73 9.82
CA GLY A 459 -8.24 28.32 10.23
C GLY A 459 -9.32 27.48 9.55
N HIS A 460 -10.09 28.04 8.62
CA HIS A 460 -11.13 27.35 7.86
C HIS A 460 -10.69 27.04 6.42
N TYR A 461 -11.32 26.03 5.81
CA TYR A 461 -11.01 25.60 4.44
C TYR A 461 -12.02 26.14 3.43
N TYR A 462 -11.54 26.82 2.39
CA TYR A 462 -12.36 27.37 1.32
C TYR A 462 -11.94 26.80 -0.03
N PHE A 463 -12.90 26.39 -0.85
CA PHE A 463 -12.62 25.92 -2.20
C PHE A 463 -12.04 27.04 -3.06
N THR A 464 -11.04 26.71 -3.88
CA THR A 464 -10.54 27.61 -4.92
C THR A 464 -10.25 26.86 -6.22
N LYS A 465 -10.36 27.55 -7.35
CA LYS A 465 -9.94 27.03 -8.66
C LYS A 465 -8.49 27.40 -8.99
N GLU A 466 -7.99 28.49 -8.41
CA GLU A 466 -6.66 29.02 -8.71
C GLU A 466 -5.95 29.43 -7.43
N PHE A 467 -4.64 29.25 -7.42
CA PHE A 467 -3.80 29.76 -6.34
C PHE A 467 -3.15 31.06 -6.78
N ASN A 468 -3.36 32.12 -6.02
CA ASN A 468 -2.51 33.30 -6.06
C ASN A 468 -1.75 33.45 -4.74
N THR A 469 -0.72 34.30 -4.73
CA THR A 469 0.14 34.47 -3.55
C THR A 469 -0.57 35.12 -2.37
N HIS A 470 -1.70 35.80 -2.59
CA HIS A 470 -2.47 36.40 -1.52
C HIS A 470 -3.28 35.34 -0.77
N ASP A 471 -3.95 34.46 -1.49
CA ASP A 471 -4.90 33.50 -0.95
C ASP A 471 -4.24 32.38 -0.14
N ILE A 472 -3.00 31.99 -0.48
CA ILE A 472 -2.28 30.92 0.23
C ILE A 472 -1.51 31.41 1.45
N SER A 473 -1.86 32.57 2.00
CA SER A 473 -1.08 33.21 3.08
C SER A 473 -0.99 32.38 4.35
N GLU A 474 -2.08 31.79 4.80
CA GLU A 474 -2.07 30.86 5.94
C GLU A 474 -1.66 29.46 5.49
N GLY A 475 -2.25 28.99 4.40
CA GLY A 475 -1.93 27.68 3.84
C GLY A 475 -2.87 27.24 2.73
N PHE A 476 -2.69 26.02 2.26
CA PHE A 476 -3.54 25.40 1.25
C PHE A 476 -3.59 23.88 1.40
N VAL A 477 -4.53 23.26 0.69
CA VAL A 477 -4.74 21.82 0.65
C VAL A 477 -4.83 21.37 -0.80
N ILE A 478 -4.11 20.30 -1.11
CA ILE A 478 -4.23 19.55 -2.38
C ILE A 478 -4.55 18.09 -2.08
N TYR A 479 -5.10 17.39 -3.06
CA TYR A 479 -5.46 15.97 -2.92
C TYR A 479 -4.66 15.15 -3.91
N GLU A 480 -3.92 14.17 -3.41
CA GLU A 480 -3.22 13.18 -4.24
C GLU A 480 -4.24 12.40 -5.07
N LYS A 481 -3.97 12.29 -6.38
CA LYS A 481 -4.77 11.50 -7.29
C LYS A 481 -4.31 10.05 -7.29
N LEU A 482 -5.23 9.14 -6.98
CA LEU A 482 -5.01 7.70 -7.06
C LEU A 482 -5.92 7.10 -8.13
N SER A 483 -5.40 7.01 -9.35
CA SER A 483 -6.07 6.35 -10.46
C SER A 483 -5.92 4.83 -10.32
N ILE A 484 -6.99 4.14 -9.91
CA ILE A 484 -7.06 2.69 -9.66
C ILE A 484 -7.60 1.94 -10.89
#